data_AF-A0A1L6KPT9-F1
#
_entry.id   AF-A0A1L6KPT9-F1
#
_cell.length_a   1.000
_cell.length_b   1.000
_cell.length_c   1.000
_cell.angle_alpha   90.00
_cell.angle_beta   90.00
_cell.angle_gamma   90.00
#
_symmetry.space_group_name_H-M   'P 1'
#
loop_
_entity.id
_entity.type
_entity.pdbx_description
1 polymer ?
#
loop_
_entity_poly.entity_id
_entity_poly.type
_entity_poly.pdbx_seq_one_letter_code
_entity_poly.pdbx_strand_id
1 'polypeptide(L)'
;MPITKMSLPHRPKWQSSAFIIWGPFIGTLIIVITFHSPIMFGDPIRFLKGLITPSVIFPMIGGLFLITPFGYLLGIFPAIITQLLFQHFFAQKLAQTSLMRSIIYSGFLGFMLAPFTLILAILTPSPLIIFSYLQFVLILPTTLICTVIEWKKVKTIGK
;
A
#
# COMPACT_ATOMS: atom_id res chain seq x y z
N MET A 1 44.90 -22.27 9.35
CA MET A 1 44.31 -21.09 8.68
C MET A 1 42.80 -21.13 8.88
N PRO A 2 42.19 -20.16 9.60
CA PRO A 2 40.74 -20.10 9.65
C PRO A 2 40.23 -19.46 8.35
N ILE A 3 39.23 -20.11 7.73
CA ILE A 3 38.54 -19.62 6.55
C ILE A 3 37.66 -18.45 6.99
N THR A 4 38.07 -17.24 6.62
CA THR A 4 37.28 -16.01 6.78
C THR A 4 35.98 -16.17 6.01
N LYS A 5 34.87 -16.45 6.70
CA LYS A 5 33.53 -16.36 6.10
C LYS A 5 33.28 -14.90 5.79
N MET A 6 33.48 -14.53 4.53
CA MET A 6 33.10 -13.22 4.00
C MET A 6 31.58 -13.13 4.07
N SER A 7 31.06 -12.43 5.07
CA SER A 7 29.65 -12.15 5.22
C SER A 7 29.22 -11.21 4.10
N LEU A 8 28.43 -11.73 3.15
CA LEU A 8 27.65 -10.90 2.24
C LEU A 8 26.84 -9.90 3.07
N PRO A 9 26.72 -8.62 2.63
CA PRO A 9 25.98 -7.63 3.39
C PRO A 9 24.52 -8.05 3.41
N HIS A 10 24.08 -8.55 4.56
CA HIS A 10 22.70 -8.96 4.79
C HIS A 10 21.89 -7.67 4.88
N ARG A 11 21.36 -7.18 3.74
CA ARG A 11 20.37 -6.09 3.78
C ARG A 11 19.30 -6.52 4.78
N PRO A 12 18.93 -5.66 5.75
CA PRO A 12 17.92 -6.03 6.73
C PRO A 12 16.67 -6.46 5.95
N LYS A 13 16.15 -7.65 6.26
CA LYS A 13 14.99 -8.33 5.60
C LYS A 13 13.80 -7.39 5.32
N TRP A 14 13.75 -6.26 6.00
CA TRP A 14 12.71 -5.25 6.01
C TRP A 14 12.76 -4.29 4.83
N GLN A 15 13.94 -3.99 4.28
CA GLN A 15 14.07 -3.11 3.11
C GLN A 15 13.57 -3.76 1.81
N SER A 16 13.38 -5.09 1.79
CA SER A 16 12.93 -5.85 0.61
C SER A 16 11.45 -6.25 0.65
N SER A 17 10.70 -5.75 1.64
CA SER A 17 9.29 -6.12 1.81
C SER A 17 8.39 -5.46 0.77
N ALA A 18 7.39 -6.21 0.29
CA ALA A 18 6.35 -5.71 -0.60
C ALA A 18 5.58 -4.55 0.01
N PHE A 19 5.42 -4.49 1.34
CA PHE A 19 4.74 -3.38 1.99
C PHE A 19 5.48 -2.05 1.79
N ILE A 20 6.82 -2.06 1.83
CA ILE A 20 7.63 -0.84 1.67
C ILE A 20 7.83 -0.49 0.19
N ILE A 21 8.04 -1.50 -0.65
CA ILE A 21 8.33 -1.30 -2.08
C ILE A 21 7.04 -1.01 -2.87
N TRP A 22 6.02 -1.85 -2.68
CA TRP A 22 4.80 -1.83 -3.49
C TRP A 22 3.63 -1.15 -2.79
N GLY A 23 3.59 -1.13 -1.46
CA GLY A 23 2.50 -0.55 -0.68
C GLY A 23 2.17 0.89 -1.09
N PRO A 24 3.14 1.83 -1.10
CA PRO A 24 2.89 3.19 -1.54
C PRO A 24 2.35 3.26 -2.97
N PHE A 25 2.92 2.49 -3.90
CA PHE A 25 2.49 2.47 -5.30
C PHE A 25 1.06 1.96 -5.48
N ILE A 26 0.71 0.84 -4.83
CA ILE A 26 -0.63 0.27 -4.86
C ILE A 26 -1.65 1.25 -4.25
N GLY A 27 -1.32 1.85 -3.10
CA GLY A 27 -2.16 2.82 -2.44
C GLY A 27 -2.41 4.06 -3.31
N THR A 28 -1.36 4.61 -3.93
CA THR A 28 -1.50 5.74 -4.87
C THR A 28 -2.38 5.37 -6.06
N LEU A 29 -2.21 4.19 -6.64
CA LEU A 29 -3.04 3.73 -7.76
C LEU A 29 -4.52 3.66 -7.37
N ILE A 30 -4.84 3.10 -6.20
CA ILE A 30 -6.21 3.03 -5.68
C ILE A 30 -6.80 4.44 -5.52
N ILE A 31 -6.05 5.39 -4.97
CA ILE A 31 -6.49 6.79 -4.82
C ILE A 31 -6.77 7.40 -6.19
N VAL A 32 -5.84 7.29 -7.14
CA VAL A 32 -6.00 7.85 -8.48
C VAL A 32 -7.25 7.29 -9.16
N ILE A 33 -7.42 5.96 -9.16
CA ILE A 33 -8.61 5.31 -9.74
C ILE A 33 -9.88 5.82 -9.05
N THR A 34 -9.91 5.85 -7.73
CA THR A 34 -11.11 6.25 -6.99
C THR A 34 -11.52 7.68 -7.32
N PHE A 35 -10.59 8.64 -7.28
CA PHE A 35 -10.89 10.05 -7.55
C PHE A 35 -11.21 10.36 -9.01
N HIS A 36 -10.68 9.58 -9.98
CA HIS A 36 -10.98 9.77 -11.41
C HIS A 36 -12.16 8.92 -11.90
N SER A 37 -12.60 7.92 -11.13
CA SER A 37 -13.71 7.05 -11.51
C SER A 37 -15.02 7.81 -11.84
N PRO A 38 -15.44 8.87 -11.11
CA PRO A 38 -16.71 9.53 -11.41
C PRO A 38 -16.70 10.20 -12.79
N ILE A 39 -15.58 10.83 -13.18
CA ILE A 39 -15.47 11.47 -14.50
C ILE A 39 -15.24 10.43 -15.60
N MET A 40 -14.48 9.37 -15.31
CA MET A 40 -14.24 8.27 -16.25
C MET A 40 -15.55 7.56 -16.65
N PHE A 41 -16.42 7.29 -15.68
CA PHE A 41 -17.68 6.59 -15.92
C PHE A 41 -18.86 7.52 -16.24
N GLY A 42 -18.85 8.75 -15.71
CA GLY A 42 -19.93 9.72 -15.93
C GLY A 42 -19.82 10.50 -17.24
N ASP A 43 -18.60 10.80 -17.71
CA ASP A 43 -18.34 11.51 -18.96
C ASP A 43 -16.98 11.07 -19.56
N PRO A 44 -16.91 9.86 -20.14
CA PRO A 44 -15.66 9.29 -20.64
C PRO A 44 -15.01 10.14 -21.73
N ILE A 45 -15.81 10.84 -22.54
CA ILE A 45 -15.30 11.72 -23.60
C ILE A 45 -14.61 12.93 -22.99
N ARG A 46 -15.18 13.54 -21.95
CA ARG A 46 -14.53 14.63 -21.23
C ARG A 46 -13.26 14.16 -20.52
N PHE A 47 -13.27 12.95 -19.93
CA PHE A 47 -12.05 12.36 -19.36
C PHE A 47 -10.95 12.21 -20.42
N LEU A 48 -11.25 11.60 -21.57
CA LEU A 48 -10.29 11.44 -22.68
C LEU A 48 -9.78 12.79 -23.21
N LYS A 49 -10.67 13.78 -23.39
CA LYS A 49 -10.27 15.14 -23.79
C LYS A 49 -9.34 15.77 -22.77
N GLY A 50 -9.61 15.58 -21.47
CA GLY A 50 -8.74 16.04 -20.38
C GLY A 50 -7.31 15.47 -20.46
N LEU A 51 -7.17 14.20 -20.88
CA LEU A 51 -5.87 13.53 -21.00
C LEU A 51 -4.98 14.07 -22.12
N ILE A 52 -5.53 14.82 -23.08
CA ILE A 52 -4.79 15.39 -24.22
C ILE A 52 -4.78 16.92 -24.24
N THR A 53 -5.55 17.58 -23.37
CA THR A 53 -5.67 19.04 -23.35
C THR A 53 -4.53 19.66 -22.53
N PRO A 54 -3.63 20.47 -23.13
CA PRO A 54 -2.46 20.98 -22.42
C PRO A 54 -2.78 21.81 -21.17
N SER A 55 -3.84 22.62 -21.22
CA SER A 55 -4.31 23.43 -20.09
C SER A 55 -4.84 22.59 -18.91
N VAL A 56 -5.08 21.29 -19.12
CA VAL A 56 -5.45 20.33 -18.08
C VAL A 56 -4.21 19.54 -17.63
N ILE A 57 -3.41 19.05 -18.58
CA ILE A 57 -2.23 18.22 -18.31
C ILE A 57 -1.18 18.98 -17.49
N PHE A 58 -0.83 20.21 -17.88
CA PHE A 58 0.25 20.94 -17.19
C PHE A 58 -0.06 21.23 -15.72
N PRO A 59 -1.27 21.72 -15.36
CA PRO A 59 -1.67 21.81 -13.96
C PRO A 59 -1.71 20.46 -13.23
N MET A 60 -2.15 19.38 -13.89
CA MET A 60 -2.14 18.04 -13.29
C MET A 60 -0.72 17.57 -12.97
N ILE A 61 0.24 17.77 -13.89
CA ILE A 61 1.65 17.44 -13.68
C ILE A 61 2.23 18.32 -12.54
N GLY A 62 1.94 19.62 -12.54
CA GLY A 62 2.38 20.52 -11.48
C GLY A 62 1.84 20.11 -10.10
N GLY A 63 0.54 19.80 -10.02
CA GLY A 63 -0.09 19.27 -8.81
C GLY A 63 0.51 17.95 -8.36
N LEU A 64 0.82 17.04 -9.29
CA LEU A 64 1.51 15.79 -9.01
C LEU A 64 2.87 16.06 -8.34
N PHE A 65 3.71 16.93 -8.91
CA PHE A 65 5.02 17.25 -8.32
C PHE A 65 4.92 17.87 -6.92
N LEU A 66 3.92 18.71 -6.69
CA LEU A 66 3.71 19.35 -5.39
C LEU A 66 3.20 18.37 -4.34
N ILE A 67 2.26 17.49 -4.69
CA ILE A 67 1.58 16.59 -3.75
C ILE A 67 2.35 15.29 -3.53
N THR A 68 3.10 14.80 -4.52
CA THR A 68 3.80 13.51 -4.44
C THR A 68 4.73 13.38 -3.25
N PRO A 69 5.59 14.37 -2.90
CA PRO A 69 6.46 14.27 -1.73
C PRO A 69 5.66 14.12 -0.42
N PHE A 70 4.62 14.93 -0.24
CA PHE A 70 3.77 14.86 0.95
C PHE A 70 2.97 13.57 1.00
N GLY A 71 2.39 13.15 -0.13
CA GLY A 71 1.66 11.88 -0.25
C GLY A 71 2.56 10.68 0.01
N TYR A 72 3.81 10.71 -0.48
CA TYR A 72 4.79 9.66 -0.21
C TYR A 72 5.18 9.61 1.27
N LEU A 73 5.45 10.75 1.90
CA LEU A 73 5.74 10.81 3.34
C LEU A 73 4.57 10.32 4.17
N LEU A 74 3.34 10.73 3.85
CA LEU A 74 2.14 10.25 4.55
C LEU A 74 1.85 8.77 4.30
N GLY A 75 2.19 8.25 3.12
CA GLY A 75 1.99 6.84 2.76
C GLY A 75 3.06 5.89 3.28
N ILE A 76 4.31 6.36 3.44
CA ILE A 76 5.41 5.50 3.88
C ILE A 76 5.32 5.15 5.36
N PHE A 77 4.82 6.06 6.22
CA PHE A 77 4.60 5.77 7.64
C PHE A 77 3.65 4.58 7.88
N PRO A 78 2.41 4.56 7.35
CA PRO A 78 1.53 3.41 7.52
C PRO A 78 2.10 2.16 6.83
N ALA A 79 2.84 2.28 5.73
CA ALA A 79 3.54 1.14 5.12
C ALA A 79 4.61 0.54 6.05
N ILE A 80 5.40 1.38 6.72
CA ILE A 80 6.38 0.96 7.75
C ILE A 80 5.68 0.28 8.92
N ILE A 81 4.63 0.88 9.48
CA ILE A 81 3.88 0.30 10.60
C ILE A 81 3.28 -1.05 10.20
N THR A 82 2.68 -1.14 9.02
CA THR A 82 2.12 -2.41 8.52
C THR A 82 3.21 -3.46 8.37
N GLN A 83 4.36 -3.09 7.82
CA GLN A 83 5.50 -3.99 7.69
C GLN A 83 6.00 -4.49 9.06
N LEU A 84 6.09 -3.60 10.05
CA LEU A 84 6.48 -3.95 11.42
C LEU A 84 5.54 -5.01 12.00
N LEU A 85 4.24 -4.74 11.93
CA LEU A 85 3.19 -5.63 12.41
C LEU A 85 3.22 -6.97 11.67
N PHE A 86 3.41 -6.93 10.35
CA PHE A 86 3.52 -8.12 9.51
C PHE A 86 4.70 -9.00 9.92
N GLN A 87 5.89 -8.41 10.07
CA GLN A 87 7.10 -9.13 10.47
C GLN A 87 6.94 -9.77 11.85
N HIS A 88 6.36 -9.03 12.78
CA HIS A 88 6.21 -9.49 14.15
C HIS A 88 5.17 -10.61 14.30
N PHE A 89 3.99 -10.46 13.71
CA PHE A 89 2.86 -11.36 13.96
C PHE A 89 2.67 -12.46 12.92
N PHE A 90 3.13 -12.27 11.68
CA PHE A 90 2.69 -13.07 10.53
C PHE A 90 3.81 -13.65 9.67
N ALA A 91 5.00 -13.04 9.60
CA ALA A 91 6.06 -13.46 8.68
C ALA A 91 6.50 -14.93 8.87
N GLN A 92 6.62 -15.41 10.11
CA GLN A 92 6.97 -16.82 10.37
C GLN A 92 5.84 -17.79 9.98
N LYS A 93 4.59 -17.37 10.16
CA LYS A 93 3.40 -18.18 9.87
C LYS A 93 3.16 -18.34 8.37
N LEU A 94 3.67 -17.41 7.56
CA LEU A 94 3.47 -17.36 6.12
C LEU A 94 4.05 -18.57 5.37
N ALA A 95 5.23 -19.05 5.79
CA ALA A 95 5.93 -20.15 5.12
C ALA A 95 5.12 -21.46 5.11
N GLN A 96 4.33 -21.68 6.16
CA GLN A 96 3.59 -22.91 6.39
C GLN A 96 2.10 -22.78 6.08
N THR A 97 1.61 -21.60 5.71
CA THR A 97 0.18 -21.37 5.48
C THR A 97 -0.24 -21.46 4.01
N SER A 98 -1.50 -21.84 3.81
CA SER A 98 -2.19 -21.80 2.53
C SER A 98 -2.59 -20.37 2.18
N LEU A 99 -2.83 -20.11 0.89
CA LEU A 99 -3.24 -18.79 0.38
C LEU A 99 -4.45 -18.22 1.14
N MET A 100 -5.48 -19.04 1.39
CA MET A 100 -6.68 -18.60 2.13
C MET A 100 -6.35 -18.11 3.55
N ARG A 101 -5.45 -18.80 4.27
CA ARG A 101 -5.02 -18.35 5.60
C ARG A 101 -4.20 -17.06 5.53
N SER A 102 -3.35 -16.91 4.50
CA SER A 102 -2.61 -15.67 4.27
C SER A 102 -3.54 -14.47 3.99
N ILE A 103 -4.64 -14.68 3.26
CA ILE A 103 -5.67 -13.66 3.06
C ILE A 103 -6.33 -13.27 4.38
N ILE A 104 -6.72 -14.24 5.21
CA ILE A 104 -7.32 -13.96 6.54
C ILE A 104 -6.34 -13.15 7.41
N TYR A 105 -5.07 -13.54 7.45
CA TYR A 105 -4.03 -12.80 8.18
C TYR A 105 -3.84 -11.38 7.65
N SER A 106 -3.92 -11.17 6.34
CA SER A 106 -3.86 -9.84 5.74
C SER A 106 -5.04 -8.95 6.15
N GLY A 107 -6.22 -9.54 6.34
CA GLY A 107 -7.39 -8.86 6.87
C GLY A 107 -7.16 -8.39 8.30
N PHE A 108 -6.72 -9.29 9.19
CA PHE A 108 -6.36 -8.91 10.57
C PHE A 108 -5.29 -7.82 10.62
N LEU A 109 -4.24 -7.95 9.81
CA LEU A 109 -3.18 -6.96 9.70
C LEU A 109 -3.73 -5.59 9.25
N GLY A 110 -4.62 -5.55 8.26
CA GLY A 110 -5.25 -4.31 7.83
C GLY A 110 -6.14 -3.69 8.91
N PHE A 111 -6.87 -4.49 9.68
CA PHE A 111 -7.67 -4.01 10.81
C PHE A 111 -6.84 -3.53 12.00
N MET A 112 -5.60 -3.99 12.17
CA MET A 112 -4.71 -3.44 13.20
C MET A 112 -4.40 -1.95 12.99
N LEU A 113 -4.56 -1.42 11.76
CA LEU A 113 -4.46 0.00 11.47
C LEU A 113 -5.75 0.79 11.73
N ALA A 114 -6.89 0.12 11.96
CA ALA A 114 -8.18 0.77 12.13
C ALA A 114 -8.23 1.82 13.25
N PRO A 115 -7.57 1.63 14.42
CA PRO A 115 -7.54 2.68 15.44
C PRO A 115 -6.87 3.96 14.95
N PHE A 116 -5.77 3.84 14.20
CA PHE A 116 -5.05 4.99 13.65
C PHE A 116 -5.88 5.71 12.59
N THR A 117 -6.53 4.97 11.70
CA THR A 117 -7.38 5.55 10.66
C THR A 117 -8.61 6.22 11.24
N LEU A 118 -9.17 5.66 12.33
CA LEU A 118 -10.31 6.25 13.05
C LEU A 118 -9.93 7.59 13.68
N ILE A 119 -8.77 7.67 14.34
CA ILE A 119 -8.26 8.94 14.90
C ILE A 119 -8.12 10.00 13.81
N LEU A 120 -7.50 9.65 12.68
CA LEU A 120 -7.36 10.58 11.55
C LEU A 120 -8.73 11.00 10.98
N ALA A 121 -9.67 10.07 10.89
CA ALA A 121 -10.98 10.34 10.33
C ALA A 121 -11.83 11.26 11.22
N ILE A 122 -11.74 11.16 12.55
CA ILE A 122 -12.47 12.02 13.48
C ILE A 122 -12.09 13.51 13.33
N LEU A 123 -10.89 13.81 12.83
CA LEU A 123 -10.43 15.16 12.56
C LEU A 123 -11.04 15.79 11.29
N THR A 124 -11.96 15.09 10.63
CA THR A 124 -12.52 15.51 9.34
C THR A 124 -14.02 15.82 9.44
N PRO A 125 -14.59 16.60 8.49
CA PRO A 125 -16.03 16.90 8.49
C PRO A 125 -16.94 15.67 8.30
N SER A 126 -16.41 14.54 7.84
CA SER A 126 -17.21 13.32 7.59
C SER A 126 -16.45 12.07 8.04
N PRO A 127 -16.31 11.85 9.36
CA PRO A 127 -15.45 10.81 9.90
C PRO A 127 -15.78 9.40 9.43
N LEU A 128 -17.06 9.02 9.40
CA LEU A 128 -17.46 7.66 9.00
C LEU A 128 -17.13 7.37 7.53
N ILE A 129 -17.31 8.36 6.65
CA ILE A 129 -17.02 8.23 5.22
C ILE A 129 -15.51 8.09 5.02
N ILE A 130 -14.73 8.98 5.66
CA ILE A 130 -13.27 8.97 5.53
C ILE A 130 -12.66 7.72 6.15
N PHE A 131 -13.12 7.29 7.32
CA PHE A 131 -12.71 6.03 7.93
C PHE A 131 -12.99 4.85 7.00
N SER A 132 -14.22 4.77 6.47
CA SER A 132 -14.62 3.66 5.60
C SER A 132 -13.78 3.62 4.33
N TYR A 133 -13.52 4.78 3.72
CA TYR A 133 -12.66 4.90 2.56
C TYR A 133 -11.21 4.47 2.87
N LEU A 134 -10.60 5.03 3.92
CA LEU A 134 -9.23 4.68 4.29
C LEU A 134 -9.09 3.19 4.64
N GLN A 135 -10.06 2.63 5.37
CA GLN A 135 -9.99 1.25 5.85
C GLN A 135 -10.29 0.22 4.76
N PHE A 136 -11.43 0.36 4.08
CA PHE A 136 -11.95 -0.68 3.18
C PHE A 136 -11.52 -0.50 1.73
N VAL A 137 -11.30 0.73 1.28
CA VAL A 137 -10.88 1.00 -0.11
C VAL A 137 -9.36 1.05 -0.21
N LEU A 138 -8.68 1.67 0.76
CA LEU A 138 -7.24 1.90 0.65
C LEU A 138 -6.40 0.82 1.38
N ILE A 139 -6.55 0.70 2.70
CA ILE A 139 -5.66 -0.10 3.53
C ILE A 139 -5.85 -1.59 3.29
N LEU A 140 -7.07 -2.11 3.45
CA LEU A 140 -7.32 -3.54 3.33
C LEU A 140 -6.90 -4.12 1.97
N PRO A 141 -7.22 -3.50 0.82
CA PRO A 141 -6.76 -4.01 -0.48
C PRO A 141 -5.24 -3.96 -0.61
N THR A 142 -4.60 -2.87 -0.14
CA THR A 142 -3.14 -2.74 -0.18
C THR A 142 -2.45 -3.81 0.67
N THR A 143 -2.91 -4.02 1.91
CA THR A 143 -2.32 -5.03 2.80
C THR A 143 -2.52 -6.44 2.27
N LEU A 144 -3.68 -6.73 1.67
CA LEU A 144 -3.97 -8.02 1.06
C LEU A 144 -3.03 -8.30 -0.11
N ILE A 145 -2.89 -7.37 -1.05
CA ILE A 145 -2.01 -7.53 -2.21
C ILE A 145 -0.56 -7.70 -1.75
N CYS A 146 -0.08 -6.85 -0.82
CA CYS A 146 1.28 -6.94 -0.30
C CYS A 146 1.55 -8.28 0.41
N THR A 147 0.60 -8.77 1.20
CA THR A 147 0.70 -10.07 1.88
C THR A 147 0.77 -11.23 0.89
N VAL A 148 -0.03 -11.19 -0.18
CA VAL A 148 -0.01 -12.22 -1.23
C VAL A 148 1.34 -12.21 -1.98
N ILE A 149 1.91 -11.03 -2.25
CA ILE A 149 3.24 -10.93 -2.85
C ILE A 149 4.30 -11.54 -1.93
N GLU A 150 4.28 -11.22 -0.63
CA GLU A 150 5.20 -11.81 0.35
C GLU A 150 5.02 -13.33 0.48
N TRP A 151 3.79 -13.82 0.51
CA TRP A 151 3.50 -15.26 0.52
C TRP A 151 4.06 -15.96 -0.70
N LYS A 152 3.87 -15.39 -1.89
CA LYS A 152 4.42 -15.96 -3.13
C LYS A 152 5.94 -15.98 -3.11
N LYS A 153 6.60 -14.91 -2.64
CA LYS A 153 8.08 -14.87 -2.51
C LYS A 153 8.59 -16.01 -1.62
N VAL A 154 7.97 -16.22 -0.45
CA VAL A 154 8.38 -17.27 0.49
C VAL A 154 8.18 -18.67 -0.12
N LYS A 155 7.07 -18.90 -0.84
CA LYS A 155 6.80 -20.19 -1.51
C LYS A 155 7.72 -20.48 -2.70
N THR A 156 8.17 -19.45 -3.42
CA THR A 156 9.08 -19.62 -4.55
C THR A 156 10.52 -19.86 -4.10
N ILE A 157 10.98 -19.22 -3.02
CA ILE A 157 12.33 -19.41 -2.46
C ILE A 157 12.46 -20.76 -1.73
N GLY A 158 11.36 -21.28 -1.19
CA GLY A 158 11.31 -22.59 -0.52
C GLY A 158 11.17 -23.81 -1.45
N LYS A 159 11.22 -23.61 -2.78
CA LYS A 159 11.33 -24.67 -3.79
C LYS A 159 12.75 -24.71 -4.32
#